data_AF-A0A3E3E0Z2-F1
#
_entry.id   AF-A0A3E3E0Z2-F1
#
_cell.length_a   1.000
_cell.length_b   1.000
_cell.length_c   1.000
_cell.angle_alpha   90.00
_cell.angle_beta   90.00
_cell.angle_gamma   90.00
#
_symmetry.space_group_name_H-M   'P 1'
#
loop_
_entity.id
_entity.type
_entity.pdbx_description
1 polymer ?
#
loop_
_entity_poly.entity_id
_entity_poly.type
_entity_poly.pdbx_seq_one_letter_code
_entity_poly.pdbx_strand_id
1 'polypeptide(L)'
;MKIMRLKIMINLLLITFLSLFLFVGNALYAGENKNIYEITDFNSLIDNINNSNGNVELKIKGDIPITETIIIPKDKNIILSGDGTLVRDNGFVSSEPTLISIEKGGSLTIDGITIDGNNIPVHFSHEKGSLVDCKGTFKLEKGKLYRSVSSGYWSSTINISGSDAEMIMNGGSIENNTVANTDISGNATQYCGIVGVYKGGRFELNNGSINDNILDINDTMNTAAVYVTPEFFGSSSADSYFKMTGGEILNNAANFGAVLVGTAGQPSYKNEAHFTMDGGIIKGNKSVTAIGSGTNPAGGYGGGVMVNVSGNFTLNKGTISNNTSRMGAGVCVNDGYVSHGAMDGGNRS
;
A
#
# COMPACT_ATOMS: atom_id res chain seq x y z
N MET A 1 32.77 -52.39 39.75
CA MET A 1 32.79 -50.91 39.69
C MET A 1 32.39 -50.32 38.32
N LYS A 2 32.80 -50.90 37.17
CA LYS A 2 32.46 -50.40 35.82
C LYS A 2 30.95 -50.43 35.45
N ILE A 3 30.22 -51.49 35.84
CA ILE A 3 28.79 -51.67 35.51
C ILE A 3 27.89 -50.64 36.21
N MET A 4 28.24 -50.27 37.45
CA MET A 4 27.48 -49.28 38.23
C MET A 4 27.62 -47.86 37.65
N ARG A 5 28.83 -47.51 37.16
CA ARG A 5 29.07 -46.24 36.47
C ARG A 5 28.31 -46.15 35.14
N LEU A 6 28.20 -47.25 34.40
CA LEU A 6 27.46 -47.28 33.13
C LEU A 6 25.95 -47.09 33.32
N LYS A 7 25.35 -47.70 34.35
CA LYS A 7 23.92 -47.51 34.68
C LYS A 7 23.59 -46.08 35.10
N ILE A 8 24.46 -45.45 35.90
CA ILE A 8 24.29 -44.05 36.29
C ILE A 8 24.38 -43.12 35.08
N MET A 9 25.31 -43.38 34.16
CA MET A 9 25.49 -42.58 32.96
C MET A 9 24.30 -42.68 31.99
N ILE A 10 23.73 -43.87 31.82
CA ILE A 10 22.53 -44.07 30.99
C ILE A 10 21.32 -43.37 31.60
N ASN A 11 21.12 -43.47 32.92
CA ASN A 11 20.01 -42.79 33.59
C ASN A 11 20.15 -41.26 33.52
N LEU A 12 21.37 -40.72 33.65
CA LEU A 12 21.60 -39.28 33.48
C LEU A 12 21.29 -38.84 32.04
N LEU A 13 21.71 -39.61 31.04
CA LEU A 13 21.46 -39.32 29.63
C LEU A 13 19.97 -39.36 29.30
N LEU A 14 19.22 -40.29 29.91
CA LEU A 14 17.78 -40.42 29.70
C LEU A 14 17.01 -39.26 30.34
N ILE A 15 17.43 -38.82 31.54
CA ILE A 15 16.83 -37.67 32.24
C ILE A 15 17.11 -36.38 31.47
N THR A 16 18.32 -36.19 30.93
CA THR A 16 18.64 -35.01 30.11
C THR A 16 17.92 -35.02 28.77
N PHE A 17 17.71 -36.19 28.15
CA PHE A 17 16.90 -36.30 26.93
C PHE A 17 15.41 -35.99 27.21
N LEU A 18 14.86 -36.50 28.32
CA LEU A 18 13.46 -36.23 28.70
C LEU A 18 13.23 -34.75 29.05
N SER A 19 14.18 -34.12 29.75
CA SER A 19 14.06 -32.70 30.10
C SER A 19 14.20 -31.80 28.87
N LEU A 20 15.07 -32.15 27.91
CA LEU A 20 15.19 -31.45 26.64
C LEU A 20 13.93 -31.62 25.79
N PHE A 21 13.29 -32.80 25.80
CA PHE A 21 12.03 -33.03 25.08
C PHE A 21 10.85 -32.25 25.69
N LEU A 22 10.81 -32.10 27.01
CA LEU A 22 9.82 -31.25 27.70
C LEU A 22 10.06 -29.76 27.42
N PHE A 23 11.32 -29.32 27.36
CA PHE A 23 11.65 -27.92 27.05
C PHE A 23 11.38 -27.56 25.58
N VAL A 24 11.77 -28.42 24.64
CA VAL A 24 11.53 -28.23 23.20
C VAL A 24 10.05 -28.43 22.86
N GLY A 25 9.38 -29.39 23.49
CA GLY A 25 7.94 -29.59 23.35
C GLY A 25 7.12 -28.38 23.81
N ASN A 26 7.48 -27.76 24.95
CA ASN A 26 6.84 -26.53 25.42
C ASN A 26 7.17 -25.30 24.55
N ALA A 27 8.37 -25.23 23.97
CA ALA A 27 8.73 -24.16 23.04
C ALA A 27 8.03 -24.31 21.66
N LEU A 28 7.73 -25.54 21.22
CA LEU A 28 6.93 -25.81 20.02
C LEU A 28 5.41 -25.71 20.26
N TYR A 29 4.94 -25.87 21.50
CA TYR A 29 3.53 -25.68 21.90
C TYR A 29 3.20 -24.26 22.37
N ALA A 30 4.21 -23.40 22.57
CA ALA A 30 4.04 -21.96 22.66
C ALA A 30 3.82 -21.38 21.26
N GLY A 31 2.82 -21.88 20.53
CA GLY A 31 2.17 -21.06 19.52
C GLY A 31 1.74 -19.78 20.23
N GLU A 32 2.06 -18.62 19.67
CA GLU A 32 1.59 -17.34 20.22
C GLU A 32 0.11 -17.50 20.57
N ASN A 33 -0.24 -17.33 21.85
CA ASN A 33 -1.63 -17.37 22.30
C ASN A 33 -2.35 -16.21 21.61
N LYS A 34 -2.90 -16.46 20.43
CA LYS A 34 -3.66 -15.49 19.66
C LYS A 34 -5.00 -15.35 20.36
N ASN A 35 -5.26 -14.18 20.93
CA ASN A 35 -6.58 -13.90 21.49
C ASN A 35 -7.56 -13.72 20.33
N ILE A 36 -8.55 -14.61 20.21
CA ILE A 36 -9.53 -14.59 19.11
C ILE A 36 -10.87 -14.10 19.65
N TYR A 37 -11.40 -13.03 19.06
CA TYR A 37 -12.69 -12.44 19.41
C TYR A 37 -13.61 -12.40 18.20
N GLU A 38 -14.89 -12.69 18.39
CA GLU A 38 -15.91 -12.45 17.36
C GLU A 38 -16.43 -11.01 17.52
N ILE A 39 -16.48 -10.28 16.40
CA ILE A 39 -16.79 -8.86 16.36
C ILE A 39 -17.98 -8.66 15.43
N THR A 40 -19.06 -8.10 15.97
CA THR A 40 -20.33 -7.87 15.26
C THR A 40 -20.75 -6.40 15.24
N ASP A 41 -20.02 -5.54 15.95
CA ASP A 41 -20.30 -4.10 16.03
C ASP A 41 -19.03 -3.28 16.22
N PHE A 42 -19.13 -1.98 15.95
CA PHE A 42 -18.00 -1.07 15.94
C PHE A 42 -17.37 -0.86 17.33
N ASN A 43 -18.18 -0.80 18.39
CA ASN A 43 -17.66 -0.57 19.73
C ASN A 43 -16.81 -1.75 20.21
N SER A 44 -17.30 -2.98 19.97
CA SER A 44 -16.55 -4.20 20.28
C SER A 44 -15.24 -4.28 19.50
N LEU A 45 -15.20 -3.82 18.25
CA LEU A 45 -13.97 -3.73 17.45
C LEU A 45 -12.93 -2.83 18.14
N ILE A 46 -13.32 -1.59 18.47
CA ILE A 46 -12.42 -0.61 19.08
C ILE A 46 -11.97 -1.03 20.48
N ASP A 47 -12.89 -1.54 21.29
CA ASP A 47 -12.57 -2.02 22.64
C ASP A 47 -11.54 -3.15 22.62
N ASN A 48 -11.67 -4.09 21.68
CA ASN A 48 -10.72 -5.20 21.57
C ASN A 48 -9.37 -4.77 21.01
N ILE A 49 -9.31 -3.79 20.11
CA ILE A 49 -8.04 -3.20 19.65
C ILE A 49 -7.29 -2.53 20.81
N ASN A 50 -7.99 -1.73 21.61
CA ASN A 50 -7.37 -0.93 22.67
C ASN A 50 -6.95 -1.77 23.88
N ASN A 51 -7.82 -2.68 24.33
CA ASN A 51 -7.65 -3.34 25.63
C ASN A 51 -6.92 -4.70 25.57
N SER A 52 -6.80 -5.30 24.38
CA SER A 52 -6.14 -6.61 24.25
C SER A 52 -4.61 -6.50 24.27
N ASN A 53 -3.94 -7.50 24.85
CA ASN A 53 -2.47 -7.59 24.86
C ASN A 53 -1.98 -8.62 23.84
N GLY A 54 -0.78 -8.41 23.31
CA GLY A 54 -0.14 -9.32 22.35
C GLY A 54 -0.81 -9.31 20.97
N ASN A 55 -0.70 -10.44 20.26
CA ASN A 55 -1.28 -10.61 18.93
C ASN A 55 -2.77 -10.96 19.05
N VAL A 56 -3.62 -10.20 18.36
CA VAL A 56 -5.08 -10.28 18.49
C VAL A 56 -5.71 -10.63 17.15
N GLU A 57 -6.57 -11.63 17.12
CA GLU A 57 -7.47 -11.90 16.00
C GLU A 57 -8.87 -11.39 16.30
N LEU A 58 -9.41 -10.59 15.39
CA LEU A 58 -10.76 -10.06 15.44
C LEU A 58 -11.52 -10.62 14.23
N LYS A 59 -12.39 -11.59 14.47
CA LYS A 59 -13.23 -12.24 13.47
C LYS A 59 -14.45 -11.37 13.19
N ILE A 60 -14.39 -10.62 12.10
CA ILE A 60 -15.45 -9.70 11.69
C ILE A 60 -16.62 -10.50 11.11
N LYS A 61 -17.83 -10.23 11.59
CA LYS A 61 -19.07 -10.86 11.17
C LYS A 61 -20.12 -9.83 10.79
N GLY A 62 -20.74 -10.06 9.63
CA GLY A 62 -21.72 -9.15 9.06
C GLY A 62 -21.10 -7.83 8.61
N ASP A 63 -21.97 -6.86 8.32
CA ASP A 63 -21.56 -5.51 7.95
C ASP A 63 -21.51 -4.63 9.21
N ILE A 64 -20.35 -4.04 9.48
CA ILE A 64 -20.12 -3.15 10.61
C ILE A 64 -19.95 -1.73 10.08
N PRO A 65 -20.90 -0.81 10.37
CA PRO A 65 -20.75 0.59 10.05
C PRO A 65 -19.61 1.22 10.84
N ILE A 66 -18.70 1.91 10.15
CA ILE A 66 -17.55 2.60 10.72
C ILE A 66 -17.89 4.08 10.84
N THR A 67 -18.06 4.53 12.08
CA THR A 67 -18.50 5.90 12.40
C THR A 67 -17.34 6.84 12.73
N GLU A 68 -16.15 6.30 12.98
CA GLU A 68 -14.91 7.05 13.22
C GLU A 68 -13.69 6.23 12.77
N THR A 69 -12.50 6.87 12.75
CA THR A 69 -11.25 6.21 12.36
C THR A 69 -10.89 5.07 13.31
N ILE A 70 -10.67 3.88 12.77
CA ILE A 70 -10.07 2.77 13.49
C ILE A 70 -8.57 3.03 13.61
N ILE A 71 -8.09 3.27 14.83
CA ILE A 71 -6.67 3.48 15.09
C ILE A 71 -6.05 2.15 15.50
N ILE A 72 -4.98 1.74 14.82
CA ILE A 72 -4.12 0.63 15.22
C ILE A 72 -2.91 1.23 15.94
N PRO A 73 -2.86 1.15 17.28
CA PRO A 73 -1.84 1.83 18.06
C PRO A 73 -0.45 1.22 17.88
N LYS A 74 0.57 2.01 18.24
CA LYS A 74 1.93 1.51 18.42
C LYS A 74 1.96 0.25 19.31
N ASP A 75 2.84 -0.69 18.98
CA ASP A 75 3.11 -1.94 19.70
C ASP A 75 1.90 -2.91 19.74
N LYS A 76 0.84 -2.66 18.96
CA LYS A 76 -0.28 -3.59 18.75
C LYS A 76 -0.11 -4.34 17.44
N ASN A 77 -0.48 -5.62 17.45
CA ASN A 77 -0.54 -6.45 16.25
C ASN A 77 -1.94 -7.06 16.12
N ILE A 78 -2.72 -6.50 15.20
CA ILE A 78 -4.13 -6.81 15.00
C ILE A 78 -4.31 -7.58 13.70
N ILE A 79 -5.08 -8.66 13.74
CA ILE A 79 -5.46 -9.44 12.57
C ILE A 79 -6.98 -9.39 12.46
N LEU A 80 -7.50 -8.76 11.40
CA LEU A 80 -8.91 -8.81 11.07
C LEU A 80 -9.16 -9.96 10.10
N SER A 81 -9.92 -10.95 10.54
CA SER A 81 -10.22 -12.15 9.78
C SER A 81 -11.73 -12.36 9.67
N GLY A 82 -12.15 -13.37 8.91
CA GLY A 82 -13.56 -13.68 8.69
C GLY A 82 -14.03 -13.27 7.30
N ASP A 83 -15.34 -13.06 7.18
CA ASP A 83 -16.07 -12.83 5.94
C ASP A 83 -16.97 -11.58 6.00
N GLY A 84 -16.92 -10.84 7.11
CA GLY A 84 -17.66 -9.60 7.26
C GLY A 84 -17.06 -8.40 6.52
N THR A 85 -17.75 -7.27 6.63
CA THR A 85 -17.42 -6.01 5.96
C THR A 85 -17.30 -4.89 6.99
N LEU A 86 -16.24 -4.10 6.90
CA LEU A 86 -16.18 -2.79 7.55
C LEU A 86 -16.64 -1.74 6.52
N VAL A 87 -17.77 -1.09 6.78
CA VAL A 87 -18.42 -0.17 5.83
C VAL A 87 -18.32 1.25 6.33
N ARG A 88 -17.76 2.17 5.53
CA ARG A 88 -17.80 3.60 5.86
C ARG A 88 -19.25 4.06 6.06
N ASP A 89 -19.56 4.55 7.25
CA ASP A 89 -20.87 5.09 7.55
C ASP A 89 -21.05 6.48 6.92
N ASN A 90 -22.26 6.79 6.45
CA ASN A 90 -22.58 8.09 5.87
C ASN A 90 -22.55 9.23 6.90
N GLY A 91 -22.68 8.90 8.20
CA GLY A 91 -22.53 9.82 9.31
C GLY A 91 -21.08 10.01 9.78
N PHE A 92 -20.10 9.35 9.17
CA PHE A 92 -18.69 9.56 9.51
C PHE A 92 -18.21 10.91 8.98
N VAL A 93 -18.26 11.93 9.85
CA VAL A 93 -17.79 13.28 9.59
C VAL A 93 -16.48 13.53 10.33
N SER A 94 -15.40 13.76 9.59
CA SER A 94 -14.10 14.18 10.11
C SER A 94 -13.43 15.10 9.09
N SER A 95 -12.56 16.00 9.56
CA SER A 95 -11.72 16.82 8.68
C SER A 95 -10.69 16.00 7.90
N GLU A 96 -10.33 14.83 8.42
CA GLU A 96 -9.39 13.89 7.80
C GLU A 96 -9.98 12.47 7.96
N PRO A 97 -11.03 12.13 7.18
CA PRO A 97 -11.89 10.96 7.43
C PRO A 97 -11.26 9.67 6.89
N THR A 98 -10.07 9.29 7.36
CA THR A 98 -9.45 7.99 7.09
C THR A 98 -10.20 6.89 7.82
N LEU A 99 -10.47 5.76 7.16
CA LEU A 99 -11.19 4.64 7.77
C LEU A 99 -10.32 3.87 8.77
N ILE A 100 -9.08 3.58 8.40
CA ILE A 100 -8.10 2.88 9.26
C ILE A 100 -6.78 3.66 9.29
N SER A 101 -6.28 3.98 10.48
CA SER A 101 -4.97 4.61 10.68
C SER A 101 -4.06 3.66 11.43
N ILE A 102 -2.91 3.31 10.86
CA ILE A 102 -1.90 2.44 11.47
C ILE A 102 -0.74 3.32 11.93
N GLU A 103 -0.56 3.43 13.24
CA GLU A 103 0.51 4.22 13.83
C GLU A 103 1.88 3.57 13.62
N LYS A 104 2.94 4.37 13.76
CA LYS A 104 4.31 3.87 13.74
C LYS A 104 4.51 2.82 14.84
N GLY A 105 4.97 1.63 14.42
CA GLY A 105 5.14 0.47 15.30
C GLY A 105 3.86 -0.33 15.56
N GLY A 106 2.71 0.08 15.01
CA GLY A 106 1.50 -0.73 14.95
C GLY A 106 1.51 -1.66 13.73
N SER A 107 0.80 -2.78 13.82
CA SER A 107 0.68 -3.78 12.75
C SER A 107 -0.77 -4.19 12.56
N LEU A 108 -1.23 -4.16 11.30
CA LEU A 108 -2.54 -4.63 10.89
C LEU A 108 -2.41 -5.69 9.80
N THR A 109 -3.08 -6.82 9.96
CA THR A 109 -3.26 -7.83 8.92
C THR A 109 -4.73 -7.97 8.57
N ILE A 110 -5.06 -7.93 7.28
CA ILE A 110 -6.37 -8.25 6.73
C ILE A 110 -6.28 -9.65 6.11
N ASP A 111 -7.04 -10.59 6.66
CA ASP A 111 -7.10 -11.99 6.23
C ASP A 111 -8.55 -12.42 5.98
N GLY A 112 -9.16 -11.82 4.96
CA GLY A 112 -10.42 -12.29 4.37
C GLY A 112 -11.56 -11.28 4.35
N ILE A 113 -11.51 -10.25 5.18
CA ILE A 113 -12.60 -9.28 5.30
C ILE A 113 -12.65 -8.29 4.14
N THR A 114 -13.80 -7.62 4.00
CA THR A 114 -13.97 -6.51 3.05
C THR A 114 -13.87 -5.17 3.77
N ILE A 115 -13.11 -4.22 3.22
CA ILE A 115 -13.09 -2.82 3.62
C ILE A 115 -13.76 -2.00 2.51
N ASP A 116 -14.87 -1.36 2.87
CA ASP A 116 -15.77 -0.73 1.91
C ASP A 116 -15.84 0.78 2.15
N GLY A 117 -15.35 1.55 1.19
CA GLY A 117 -15.48 3.01 1.20
C GLY A 117 -16.90 3.50 0.97
N ASN A 118 -17.82 2.60 0.61
CA ASN A 118 -19.25 2.85 0.42
C ASN A 118 -19.57 3.94 -0.62
N ASN A 119 -18.64 4.21 -1.54
CA ASN A 119 -18.69 5.31 -2.50
C ASN A 119 -18.92 6.69 -1.87
N ILE A 120 -18.61 6.87 -0.58
CA ILE A 120 -18.75 8.17 0.09
C ILE A 120 -17.50 9.01 -0.23
N PRO A 121 -17.64 10.15 -0.91
CA PRO A 121 -16.51 11.01 -1.22
C PRO A 121 -15.89 11.58 0.05
N VAL A 122 -14.56 11.50 0.12
CA VAL A 122 -13.78 12.12 1.17
C VAL A 122 -12.68 13.01 0.61
N HIS A 123 -12.40 14.07 1.34
CA HIS A 123 -11.37 15.03 1.01
C HIS A 123 -10.34 15.08 2.13
N PHE A 124 -9.07 15.22 1.76
CA PHE A 124 -7.97 15.44 2.69
C PHE A 124 -7.20 16.70 2.31
N SER A 125 -6.76 17.42 3.33
CA SER A 125 -5.94 18.61 3.12
C SER A 125 -4.49 18.23 2.73
N HIS A 126 -4.01 17.08 3.18
CA HIS A 126 -2.66 16.61 2.87
C HIS A 126 -2.42 15.13 3.23
N GLU A 127 -1.76 14.37 2.34
CA GLU A 127 -1.07 13.09 2.63
C GLU A 127 -1.83 12.09 3.52
N LYS A 128 -2.97 11.61 3.03
CA LYS A 128 -3.80 10.62 3.73
C LYS A 128 -4.30 9.52 2.83
N GLY A 129 -4.57 8.37 3.44
CA GLY A 129 -5.29 7.28 2.83
C GLY A 129 -6.77 7.36 3.18
N SER A 130 -7.65 7.19 2.19
CA SER A 130 -9.09 7.13 2.44
C SER A 130 -9.52 5.86 3.15
N LEU A 131 -9.01 4.71 2.73
CA LEU A 131 -9.26 3.45 3.45
C LEU A 131 -8.19 3.21 4.51
N VAL A 132 -6.91 3.37 4.15
CA VAL A 132 -5.79 3.05 5.05
C VAL A 132 -4.71 4.13 5.00
N ASP A 133 -4.44 4.79 6.13
CA ASP A 133 -3.24 5.62 6.34
C ASP A 133 -2.23 4.82 7.18
N CYS A 134 -1.07 4.50 6.61
CA CYS A 134 -0.10 3.59 7.20
C CYS A 134 1.24 4.28 7.50
N LYS A 135 1.61 4.24 8.78
CA LYS A 135 2.93 4.64 9.30
C LYS A 135 3.68 3.50 9.99
N GLY A 136 3.04 2.34 10.13
CA GLY A 136 3.58 1.09 10.69
C GLY A 136 3.54 -0.02 9.64
N THR A 137 3.05 -1.21 9.99
CA THR A 137 2.96 -2.34 9.06
C THR A 137 1.52 -2.66 8.68
N PHE A 138 1.25 -2.75 7.37
CA PHE A 138 -0.03 -3.19 6.83
C PHE A 138 0.15 -4.45 5.97
N LYS A 139 -0.57 -5.52 6.27
CA LYS A 139 -0.55 -6.77 5.51
C LYS A 139 -1.92 -7.07 4.94
N LEU A 140 -1.98 -7.34 3.64
CA LEU A 140 -3.16 -7.85 2.96
C LEU A 140 -2.87 -9.28 2.49
N GLU A 141 -3.36 -10.26 3.25
CA GLU A 141 -3.23 -11.68 2.93
C GLU A 141 -4.38 -12.14 2.04
N LYS A 142 -5.62 -11.74 2.39
CA LYS A 142 -6.85 -12.00 1.66
C LYS A 142 -7.85 -10.89 1.95
N GLY A 143 -8.88 -10.77 1.13
CA GLY A 143 -9.95 -9.78 1.33
C GLY A 143 -9.97 -8.76 0.21
N LYS A 144 -10.76 -7.71 0.40
CA LYS A 144 -11.08 -6.74 -0.66
C LYS A 144 -11.14 -5.32 -0.10
N LEU A 145 -10.46 -4.39 -0.74
CA LEU A 145 -10.50 -2.95 -0.44
C LEU A 145 -11.11 -2.25 -1.66
N TYR A 146 -12.32 -1.68 -1.53
CA TYR A 146 -13.07 -1.20 -2.68
C TYR A 146 -14.02 -0.03 -2.39
N ARG A 147 -14.51 0.61 -3.47
CA ARG A 147 -15.48 1.71 -3.44
C ARG A 147 -15.05 2.90 -2.58
N SER A 148 -13.75 3.12 -2.46
CA SER A 148 -13.26 4.39 -1.92
C SER A 148 -13.37 5.50 -2.95
N VAL A 149 -13.66 6.72 -2.49
CA VAL A 149 -13.66 7.92 -3.33
C VAL A 149 -12.88 9.00 -2.58
N SER A 150 -11.65 9.28 -2.99
CA SER A 150 -10.78 10.27 -2.33
C SER A 150 -10.42 11.45 -3.22
N SER A 151 -10.19 12.62 -2.63
CA SER A 151 -9.67 13.81 -3.32
C SER A 151 -8.72 14.60 -2.43
N GLY A 152 -7.94 15.49 -3.04
CA GLY A 152 -6.95 16.34 -2.36
C GLY A 152 -5.51 15.99 -2.74
N TYR A 153 -4.57 16.82 -2.32
CA TYR A 153 -3.17 16.62 -2.64
C TYR A 153 -2.61 15.43 -1.86
N TRP A 154 -1.82 14.58 -2.54
CA TRP A 154 -1.18 13.41 -1.92
C TRP A 154 -2.14 12.42 -1.28
N SER A 155 -3.40 12.47 -1.70
CA SER A 155 -4.48 11.69 -1.11
C SER A 155 -4.65 10.39 -1.88
N SER A 156 -4.50 9.27 -1.20
CA SER A 156 -4.51 7.95 -1.83
C SER A 156 -5.66 7.09 -1.30
N THR A 157 -5.94 5.95 -1.94
CA THR A 157 -6.83 4.96 -1.32
C THR A 157 -6.14 4.33 -0.12
N ILE A 158 -4.88 3.95 -0.31
CA ILE A 158 -3.95 3.48 0.70
C ILE A 158 -2.72 4.38 0.65
N ASN A 159 -2.35 4.95 1.79
CA ASN A 159 -1.18 5.81 1.94
C ASN A 159 -0.14 5.11 2.81
N ILE A 160 1.08 4.97 2.31
CA ILE A 160 2.21 4.33 3.01
C ILE A 160 3.31 5.37 3.09
N SER A 161 3.44 6.04 4.23
CA SER A 161 4.29 7.23 4.35
C SER A 161 5.20 7.20 5.57
N GLY A 162 6.49 7.40 5.34
CA GLY A 162 7.55 7.40 6.35
C GLY A 162 8.43 6.15 6.33
N SER A 163 9.64 6.24 6.88
CA SER A 163 10.67 5.19 6.85
C SER A 163 10.32 3.88 7.55
N ASP A 164 9.34 3.92 8.45
CA ASP A 164 8.83 2.78 9.21
C ASP A 164 7.53 2.22 8.61
N ALA A 165 7.00 2.85 7.57
CA ALA A 165 5.77 2.45 6.92
C ALA A 165 6.04 1.36 5.89
N GLU A 166 5.34 0.24 6.03
CA GLU A 166 5.46 -0.90 5.13
C GLU A 166 4.08 -1.49 4.83
N MET A 167 3.81 -1.73 3.55
CA MET A 167 2.71 -2.56 3.12
C MET A 167 3.24 -3.84 2.46
N ILE A 168 2.66 -4.98 2.81
CA ILE A 168 2.91 -6.27 2.17
C ILE A 168 1.58 -6.83 1.67
N MET A 169 1.49 -7.10 0.38
CA MET A 169 0.31 -7.69 -0.25
C MET A 169 0.65 -9.10 -0.76
N ASN A 170 0.16 -10.09 -0.02
CA ASN A 170 0.32 -11.52 -0.28
C ASN A 170 -0.94 -12.13 -0.92
N GLY A 171 -1.98 -11.32 -1.15
CA GLY A 171 -3.22 -11.71 -1.80
C GLY A 171 -4.27 -10.61 -1.70
N GLY A 172 -5.54 -10.97 -1.88
CA GLY A 172 -6.66 -10.02 -1.89
C GLY A 172 -6.70 -9.10 -3.12
N SER A 173 -7.64 -8.15 -3.11
CA SER A 173 -7.77 -7.16 -4.17
C SER A 173 -7.96 -5.73 -3.65
N ILE A 174 -7.42 -4.78 -4.40
CA ILE A 174 -7.67 -3.34 -4.26
C ILE A 174 -8.31 -2.91 -5.57
N GLU A 175 -9.62 -2.73 -5.56
CA GLU A 175 -10.39 -2.63 -6.80
C GLU A 175 -11.54 -1.63 -6.75
N ASN A 176 -11.91 -1.10 -7.92
CA ASN A 176 -13.05 -0.19 -8.06
C ASN A 176 -12.99 1.00 -7.08
N ASN A 177 -11.79 1.54 -6.85
CA ASN A 177 -11.60 2.77 -6.09
C ASN A 177 -11.40 3.95 -7.03
N THR A 178 -11.79 5.13 -6.56
CA THR A 178 -11.74 6.37 -7.31
C THR A 178 -10.88 7.42 -6.59
N VAL A 179 -9.93 8.02 -7.30
CA VAL A 179 -9.34 9.30 -6.91
C VAL A 179 -10.00 10.38 -7.77
N ALA A 180 -10.82 11.24 -7.17
CA ALA A 180 -11.60 12.24 -7.87
C ALA A 180 -10.74 13.43 -8.32
N ASN A 181 -11.10 14.03 -9.46
CA ASN A 181 -10.33 15.09 -10.12
C ASN A 181 -10.23 16.38 -9.31
N THR A 182 -11.29 16.76 -8.61
CA THR A 182 -11.30 17.97 -7.79
C THR A 182 -11.61 17.65 -6.34
N ASP A 183 -11.02 18.45 -5.45
CA ASP A 183 -11.45 18.49 -4.05
C ASP A 183 -12.82 19.17 -3.88
N ILE A 184 -13.31 19.19 -2.64
CA ILE A 184 -14.59 19.81 -2.27
C ILE A 184 -14.61 21.34 -2.49
N SER A 185 -13.44 21.96 -2.62
CA SER A 185 -13.26 23.39 -2.90
C SER A 185 -13.08 23.67 -4.40
N GLY A 186 -13.10 22.64 -5.25
CA GLY A 186 -12.90 22.75 -6.70
C GLY A 186 -11.44 22.81 -7.14
N ASN A 187 -10.46 22.60 -6.25
CA ASN A 187 -9.04 22.54 -6.66
C ASN A 187 -8.71 21.17 -7.24
N ALA A 188 -7.79 21.13 -8.20
CA ALA A 188 -7.31 19.87 -8.77
C ALA A 188 -6.65 18.96 -7.72
N THR A 189 -7.02 17.69 -7.73
CA THR A 189 -6.33 16.60 -7.04
C THR A 189 -5.03 16.29 -7.77
N GLN A 190 -3.92 16.09 -7.05
CA GLN A 190 -2.61 15.85 -7.66
C GLN A 190 -1.72 14.98 -6.77
N TYR A 191 -0.75 14.30 -7.39
CA TYR A 191 0.28 13.52 -6.69
C TYR A 191 -0.29 12.33 -5.91
N CYS A 192 -1.21 11.60 -6.53
CA CYS A 192 -2.02 10.57 -5.85
C CYS A 192 -1.81 9.19 -6.46
N GLY A 193 -1.82 8.17 -5.60
CA GLY A 193 -1.92 6.77 -6.00
C GLY A 193 -3.25 6.17 -5.56
N ILE A 194 -3.65 5.05 -6.15
CA ILE A 194 -4.54 4.13 -5.41
C ILE A 194 -3.76 3.58 -4.22
N VAL A 195 -2.53 3.13 -4.50
CA VAL A 195 -1.50 2.89 -3.49
C VAL A 195 -0.44 3.98 -3.62
N GLY A 196 -0.36 4.86 -2.63
CA GLY A 196 0.67 5.88 -2.51
C GLY A 196 1.81 5.42 -1.61
N VAL A 197 3.05 5.45 -2.12
CA VAL A 197 4.26 5.05 -1.39
C VAL A 197 5.20 6.26 -1.32
N TYR A 198 5.25 6.89 -0.14
CA TYR A 198 5.82 8.22 0.02
C TYR A 198 6.88 8.27 1.12
N LYS A 199 7.84 9.19 0.97
CA LYS A 199 8.68 9.70 2.08
C LYS A 199 9.40 8.62 2.91
N GLY A 200 9.83 7.53 2.30
CA GLY A 200 10.47 6.42 3.00
C GLY A 200 9.66 5.12 3.04
N GLY A 201 8.40 5.19 2.59
CA GLY A 201 7.48 4.06 2.60
C GLY A 201 7.96 2.91 1.72
N ARG A 202 7.55 1.69 2.11
CA ARG A 202 7.84 0.46 1.37
C ARG A 202 6.57 -0.28 1.02
N PHE A 203 6.48 -0.78 -0.21
CA PHE A 203 5.40 -1.63 -0.64
C PHE A 203 5.96 -2.89 -1.31
N GLU A 204 5.51 -4.06 -0.87
CA GLU A 204 5.77 -5.34 -1.53
C GLU A 204 4.47 -5.94 -2.08
N LEU A 205 4.40 -6.15 -3.39
CA LEU A 205 3.33 -6.89 -4.06
C LEU A 205 3.84 -8.28 -4.42
N ASN A 206 3.49 -9.25 -3.58
CA ASN A 206 3.86 -10.66 -3.74
C ASN A 206 2.77 -11.44 -4.47
N ASN A 207 1.50 -11.13 -4.21
CA ASN A 207 0.35 -11.72 -4.89
C ASN A 207 -0.90 -10.85 -4.71
N GLY A 208 -2.02 -11.22 -5.32
CA GLY A 208 -3.25 -10.44 -5.34
C GLY A 208 -3.27 -9.43 -6.50
N SER A 209 -4.25 -8.52 -6.49
CA SER A 209 -4.48 -7.62 -7.63
C SER A 209 -4.84 -6.19 -7.24
N ILE A 210 -4.26 -5.21 -7.96
CA ILE A 210 -4.70 -3.81 -7.98
C ILE A 210 -5.38 -3.58 -9.32
N ASN A 211 -6.71 -3.57 -9.35
CA ASN A 211 -7.45 -3.63 -10.60
C ASN A 211 -8.63 -2.65 -10.70
N ASP A 212 -8.97 -2.28 -11.94
CA ASP A 212 -10.20 -1.54 -12.25
C ASP A 212 -10.41 -0.27 -11.41
N ASN A 213 -9.30 0.38 -11.01
CA ASN A 213 -9.36 1.64 -10.28
C ASN A 213 -9.28 2.82 -11.26
N ILE A 214 -9.93 3.92 -10.88
CA ILE A 214 -10.06 5.11 -11.72
C ILE A 214 -9.48 6.31 -10.96
N LEU A 215 -8.51 6.99 -11.54
CA LEU A 215 -8.05 8.28 -11.06
C LEU A 215 -8.57 9.29 -12.07
N ASP A 216 -9.70 9.92 -11.73
CA ASP A 216 -10.56 10.70 -12.62
C ASP A 216 -9.74 11.75 -13.39
N ILE A 217 -10.02 11.84 -14.69
CA ILE A 217 -9.02 11.99 -15.75
C ILE A 217 -8.95 13.40 -16.33
N ASN A 218 -9.67 14.35 -15.74
CA ASN A 218 -9.99 15.65 -16.33
C ASN A 218 -9.25 16.82 -15.65
N ASP A 219 -7.98 16.65 -15.31
CA ASP A 219 -6.97 17.68 -14.88
C ASP A 219 -6.04 17.18 -13.77
N THR A 220 -6.30 15.99 -13.23
CA THR A 220 -5.43 15.32 -12.26
C THR A 220 -4.06 15.02 -12.89
N MET A 221 -3.03 15.70 -12.39
CA MET A 221 -1.64 15.47 -12.79
C MET A 221 -0.95 14.52 -11.82
N ASN A 222 -0.04 13.70 -12.34
CA ASN A 222 0.88 12.90 -11.52
C ASN A 222 0.18 11.86 -10.65
N THR A 223 -0.64 11.04 -11.30
CA THR A 223 -1.36 9.95 -10.66
C THR A 223 -1.17 8.63 -11.36
N ALA A 224 -1.13 7.54 -10.60
CA ALA A 224 -1.02 6.17 -11.10
C ALA A 224 -1.77 5.21 -10.17
N ALA A 225 -1.98 3.95 -10.59
CA ALA A 225 -2.48 2.94 -9.66
C ALA A 225 -1.52 2.78 -8.45
N VAL A 226 -0.22 2.72 -8.72
CA VAL A 226 0.82 2.78 -7.69
C VAL A 226 1.69 4.01 -7.96
N TYR A 227 1.77 4.93 -7.00
CA TYR A 227 2.65 6.09 -7.09
C TYR A 227 3.73 6.01 -6.01
N VAL A 228 4.99 5.91 -6.46
CA VAL A 228 6.18 5.81 -5.60
C VAL A 228 7.00 7.07 -5.76
N THR A 229 7.18 7.82 -4.68
CA THR A 229 7.98 9.04 -4.72
C THR A 229 8.64 9.31 -3.37
N PRO A 230 9.93 9.70 -3.36
CA PRO A 230 10.59 10.06 -2.12
C PRO A 230 10.08 11.40 -1.56
N GLU A 231 9.43 12.24 -2.39
CA GLU A 231 8.89 13.58 -2.04
C GLU A 231 8.41 14.41 -3.27
N PHE A 232 7.70 15.54 -3.04
CA PHE A 232 7.78 16.77 -3.84
C PHE A 232 8.27 18.01 -3.03
N PHE A 233 9.21 18.81 -3.57
CA PHE A 233 9.71 20.10 -3.04
C PHE A 233 10.68 20.16 -1.82
N GLY A 234 11.63 19.22 -1.67
CA GLY A 234 12.92 19.46 -0.99
C GLY A 234 13.05 19.15 0.52
N SER A 235 11.98 18.78 1.21
CA SER A 235 11.88 18.15 2.55
C SER A 235 11.82 16.59 2.56
N SER A 236 12.71 15.90 1.83
CA SER A 236 12.61 14.44 1.73
C SER A 236 13.20 13.76 2.97
N SER A 237 12.52 12.73 3.47
CA SER A 237 12.92 11.99 4.68
C SER A 237 13.69 10.69 4.40
N ALA A 238 13.53 10.06 3.23
CA ALA A 238 14.22 8.83 2.81
C ALA A 238 13.79 8.40 1.39
N ASP A 239 14.54 7.47 0.79
CA ASP A 239 14.16 6.74 -0.41
C ASP A 239 12.86 5.94 -0.22
N SER A 240 12.03 5.85 -1.27
CA SER A 240 10.79 5.08 -1.24
C SER A 240 10.88 3.87 -2.16
N TYR A 241 10.27 2.75 -1.77
CA TYR A 241 10.49 1.45 -2.41
C TYR A 241 9.19 0.76 -2.75
N PHE A 242 9.09 0.32 -4.00
CA PHE A 242 8.08 -0.64 -4.43
C PHE A 242 8.78 -1.87 -5.02
N LYS A 243 8.42 -3.05 -4.52
CA LYS A 243 8.88 -4.32 -5.05
C LYS A 243 7.69 -5.17 -5.47
N MET A 244 7.72 -5.65 -6.70
CA MET A 244 6.71 -6.55 -7.23
C MET A 244 7.37 -7.90 -7.52
N THR A 245 7.10 -8.91 -6.70
CA THR A 245 7.61 -10.28 -6.91
C THR A 245 6.58 -11.20 -7.56
N GLY A 246 5.32 -10.79 -7.54
CA GLY A 246 4.19 -11.47 -8.16
C GLY A 246 2.97 -10.53 -8.27
N GLY A 247 1.78 -11.09 -8.21
CA GLY A 247 0.53 -10.33 -8.28
C GLY A 247 0.29 -9.61 -9.62
N GLU A 248 -0.76 -8.79 -9.65
CA GLU A 248 -1.26 -8.18 -10.87
C GLU A 248 -1.65 -6.71 -10.67
N ILE A 249 -1.30 -5.85 -11.62
CA ILE A 249 -1.78 -4.47 -11.73
C ILE A 249 -2.52 -4.34 -13.06
N LEU A 250 -3.86 -4.30 -13.01
CA LEU A 250 -4.71 -4.54 -14.18
C LEU A 250 -5.70 -3.40 -14.43
N ASN A 251 -5.86 -3.01 -15.69
CA ASN A 251 -7.00 -2.20 -16.15
C ASN A 251 -7.23 -0.88 -15.38
N ASN A 252 -6.21 -0.35 -14.70
CA ASN A 252 -6.35 0.92 -14.01
C ASN A 252 -6.29 2.07 -15.01
N ALA A 253 -7.03 3.15 -14.76
CA ALA A 253 -7.05 4.35 -15.57
C ALA A 253 -6.55 5.54 -14.74
N ALA A 254 -5.40 6.10 -15.11
CA ALA A 254 -4.77 7.22 -14.39
C ALA A 254 -3.91 8.06 -15.35
N ASN A 255 -3.47 9.25 -14.94
CA ASN A 255 -2.54 10.07 -15.73
C ASN A 255 -1.30 9.27 -16.22
N PHE A 256 -0.74 8.42 -15.36
CA PHE A 256 0.37 7.50 -15.62
C PHE A 256 -0.02 6.03 -15.41
N GLY A 257 -1.20 5.63 -15.92
CA GLY A 257 -1.62 4.23 -16.06
C GLY A 257 -1.43 3.38 -14.80
N ALA A 258 -0.43 2.49 -14.81
CA ALA A 258 -0.20 1.53 -13.73
C ALA A 258 0.76 2.05 -12.64
N VAL A 259 2.01 2.35 -12.97
CA VAL A 259 3.03 2.72 -11.97
C VAL A 259 3.71 4.02 -12.36
N LEU A 260 3.75 4.99 -11.45
CA LEU A 260 4.63 6.14 -11.52
C LEU A 260 5.71 5.98 -10.45
N VAL A 261 6.98 5.99 -10.86
CA VAL A 261 8.14 5.93 -9.96
C VAL A 261 9.00 7.17 -10.16
N GLY A 262 9.24 7.91 -9.09
CA GLY A 262 10.03 9.14 -9.06
C GLY A 262 9.20 10.38 -8.75
N THR A 263 9.82 11.55 -8.80
CA THR A 263 9.15 12.81 -8.44
C THR A 263 8.48 13.45 -9.64
N ALA A 264 7.30 14.01 -9.42
CA ALA A 264 6.59 14.81 -10.42
C ALA A 264 7.10 16.27 -10.56
N GLY A 265 8.07 16.66 -9.73
CA GLY A 265 8.57 18.04 -9.64
C GLY A 265 10.07 18.16 -9.87
N GLN A 266 10.64 19.28 -9.45
CA GLN A 266 12.08 19.49 -9.50
C GLN A 266 12.79 18.46 -8.60
N PRO A 267 13.85 17.80 -9.10
CA PRO A 267 14.61 16.84 -8.32
C PRO A 267 15.22 17.50 -7.07
N SER A 268 15.03 16.89 -5.90
CA SER A 268 15.79 17.26 -4.69
C SER A 268 17.17 16.58 -4.66
N TYR A 269 17.39 15.54 -5.49
CA TYR A 269 18.60 14.71 -5.62
C TYR A 269 19.13 14.10 -4.32
N LYS A 270 18.36 14.13 -3.24
CA LYS A 270 18.75 13.57 -1.95
C LYS A 270 18.29 12.13 -1.77
N ASN A 271 17.14 11.81 -2.33
CA ASN A 271 16.49 10.52 -2.20
C ASN A 271 15.83 10.15 -3.53
N GLU A 272 15.69 8.86 -3.77
CA GLU A 272 15.16 8.25 -4.99
C GLU A 272 13.87 7.44 -4.69
N ALA A 273 13.07 7.23 -5.73
CA ALA A 273 12.04 6.21 -5.70
C ALA A 273 12.51 5.01 -6.50
N HIS A 274 12.41 3.82 -5.90
CA HIS A 274 12.82 2.58 -6.51
C HIS A 274 11.61 1.71 -6.79
N PHE A 275 11.53 1.20 -8.01
CA PHE A 275 10.62 0.14 -8.38
C PHE A 275 11.42 -1.05 -8.92
N THR A 276 11.29 -2.21 -8.29
CA THR A 276 11.87 -3.47 -8.78
C THR A 276 10.76 -4.47 -9.10
N MET A 277 10.76 -4.97 -10.34
CA MET A 277 9.84 -6.00 -10.80
C MET A 277 10.60 -7.33 -10.98
N ASP A 278 10.42 -8.22 -10.01
CA ASP A 278 10.97 -9.59 -9.93
C ASP A 278 9.92 -10.66 -10.29
N GLY A 279 8.73 -10.25 -10.74
CA GLY A 279 7.65 -11.12 -11.21
C GLY A 279 6.34 -10.36 -11.40
N GLY A 280 5.26 -11.11 -11.64
CA GLY A 280 3.89 -10.57 -11.77
C GLY A 280 3.55 -9.96 -13.13
N ILE A 281 2.38 -9.32 -13.20
CA ILE A 281 1.77 -8.83 -14.44
C ILE A 281 1.30 -7.37 -14.31
N ILE A 282 1.71 -6.52 -15.25
CA ILE A 282 1.16 -5.16 -15.44
C ILE A 282 0.47 -5.14 -16.81
N LYS A 283 -0.86 -5.11 -16.83
CA LYS A 283 -1.63 -5.30 -18.08
C LYS A 283 -2.88 -4.45 -18.19
N GLY A 284 -3.16 -3.96 -19.40
CA GLY A 284 -4.44 -3.29 -19.70
C GLY A 284 -4.59 -1.91 -19.06
N ASN A 285 -3.56 -1.40 -18.39
CA ASN A 285 -3.62 -0.09 -17.74
C ASN A 285 -3.58 1.01 -18.79
N LYS A 286 -4.30 2.09 -18.52
CA LYS A 286 -4.51 3.19 -19.47
C LYS A 286 -4.01 4.49 -18.88
N SER A 287 -3.00 5.06 -19.54
CA SER A 287 -2.67 6.48 -19.36
C SER A 287 -3.74 7.32 -20.06
N VAL A 288 -4.26 8.29 -19.32
CA VAL A 288 -5.28 9.24 -19.77
C VAL A 288 -4.70 10.65 -19.75
N THR A 289 -4.92 11.38 -20.83
CA THR A 289 -4.48 12.77 -20.94
C THR A 289 -5.52 13.69 -20.31
N ALA A 290 -5.07 14.60 -19.43
CA ALA A 290 -5.91 15.70 -18.97
C ALA A 290 -6.41 16.52 -20.17
N ILE A 291 -7.72 16.56 -20.37
CA ILE A 291 -8.35 17.35 -21.44
C ILE A 291 -8.39 18.81 -20.98
N GLY A 292 -7.28 19.55 -21.12
CA GLY A 292 -7.29 20.96 -20.68
C GLY A 292 -6.02 21.80 -20.85
N SER A 293 -4.80 21.22 -20.85
CA SER A 293 -3.58 22.05 -20.87
C SER A 293 -3.16 22.45 -22.31
N GLY A 294 -3.69 23.60 -22.75
CA GLY A 294 -3.64 24.15 -24.11
C GLY A 294 -2.29 24.43 -24.78
N THR A 295 -1.15 23.95 -24.28
CA THR A 295 0.14 24.02 -25.00
C THR A 295 1.10 22.85 -24.71
N ASN A 296 0.80 21.98 -23.76
CA ASN A 296 1.54 20.74 -23.51
C ASN A 296 0.65 19.80 -22.67
N PRO A 297 0.04 18.74 -23.23
CA PRO A 297 -0.76 17.81 -22.45
C PRO A 297 0.12 17.09 -21.42
N ALA A 298 0.00 17.49 -20.16
CA ALA A 298 0.59 16.81 -19.00
C ALA A 298 -0.23 15.54 -18.72
N GLY A 299 0.03 14.49 -19.50
CA GLY A 299 -0.66 13.21 -19.39
C GLY A 299 -0.69 12.48 -20.73
N GLY A 300 -0.65 11.15 -20.69
CA GLY A 300 -0.45 10.30 -21.87
C GLY A 300 0.95 9.69 -21.95
N TYR A 301 1.61 9.46 -20.82
CA TYR A 301 2.90 8.77 -20.74
C TYR A 301 2.79 7.54 -19.83
N GLY A 302 3.58 6.51 -20.10
CA GLY A 302 3.80 5.42 -19.15
C GLY A 302 2.53 4.65 -18.80
N GLY A 303 1.84 4.10 -19.81
CA GLY A 303 0.62 3.31 -19.57
C GLY A 303 0.86 2.12 -18.63
N GLY A 304 2.02 1.47 -18.73
CA GLY A 304 2.50 0.49 -17.77
C GLY A 304 3.32 1.14 -16.67
N VAL A 305 4.55 1.57 -16.98
CA VAL A 305 5.47 2.18 -16.01
C VAL A 305 5.97 3.52 -16.52
N MET A 306 5.84 4.56 -15.71
CA MET A 306 6.47 5.85 -15.88
C MET A 306 7.63 6.00 -14.90
N VAL A 307 8.84 6.17 -15.42
CA VAL A 307 10.04 6.53 -14.64
C VAL A 307 10.27 8.02 -14.83
N ASN A 308 10.18 8.79 -13.75
CA ASN A 308 10.24 10.24 -13.83
C ASN A 308 11.34 10.80 -12.91
N VAL A 309 12.24 11.60 -13.45
CA VAL A 309 13.24 12.36 -12.67
C VAL A 309 14.04 11.43 -11.74
N SER A 310 13.85 11.46 -10.41
CA SER A 310 14.57 10.64 -9.43
C SER A 310 13.97 9.23 -9.26
N GLY A 311 13.39 8.71 -10.32
CA GLY A 311 12.83 7.36 -10.36
C GLY A 311 13.85 6.36 -10.88
N ASN A 312 13.91 5.21 -10.24
CA ASN A 312 14.72 4.07 -10.65
C ASN A 312 13.80 2.87 -10.86
N PHE A 313 13.85 2.29 -12.06
CA PHE A 313 13.08 1.09 -12.38
C PHE A 313 14.00 -0.04 -12.86
N THR A 314 13.88 -1.20 -12.22
CA THR A 314 14.55 -2.44 -12.62
C THR A 314 13.52 -3.52 -12.94
N LEU A 315 13.58 -4.08 -14.15
CA LEU A 315 12.77 -5.23 -14.58
C LEU A 315 13.65 -6.48 -14.69
N ASN A 316 13.50 -7.40 -13.74
CA ASN A 316 14.21 -8.69 -13.75
C ASN A 316 13.33 -9.82 -14.32
N LYS A 317 12.03 -9.84 -13.97
CA LYS A 317 11.05 -10.85 -14.43
C LYS A 317 9.64 -10.25 -14.45
N GLY A 318 8.71 -10.97 -15.06
CA GLY A 318 7.29 -10.59 -15.13
C GLY A 318 6.89 -10.12 -16.52
N THR A 319 5.70 -9.53 -16.66
CA THR A 319 5.16 -9.12 -17.96
C THR A 319 4.50 -7.75 -17.88
N ILE A 320 4.87 -6.86 -18.81
CA ILE A 320 4.21 -5.57 -19.05
C ILE A 320 3.59 -5.65 -20.45
N SER A 321 2.26 -5.69 -20.57
CA SER A 321 1.60 -5.95 -21.85
C SER A 321 0.25 -5.23 -22.00
N ASN A 322 -0.15 -4.92 -23.23
CA ASN A 322 -1.47 -4.35 -23.55
C ASN A 322 -1.85 -3.09 -22.75
N ASN A 323 -0.87 -2.39 -22.19
CA ASN A 323 -1.09 -1.08 -21.59
C ASN A 323 -1.22 -0.04 -22.72
N THR A 324 -2.00 1.01 -22.49
CA THR A 324 -2.31 2.03 -23.49
C THR A 324 -1.85 3.40 -23.02
N SER A 325 -1.18 4.15 -23.89
CA SER A 325 -0.70 5.50 -23.63
C SER A 325 -0.42 6.22 -24.94
N ARG A 326 -0.37 7.56 -24.93
CA ARG A 326 0.06 8.35 -26.09
C ARG A 326 1.54 8.13 -26.39
N MET A 327 2.36 8.01 -25.34
CA MET A 327 3.80 7.75 -25.41
C MET A 327 4.21 6.72 -24.35
N GLY A 328 5.14 5.82 -24.70
CA GLY A 328 5.71 4.83 -23.78
C GLY A 328 4.65 3.96 -23.09
N ALA A 329 3.80 3.29 -23.86
CA ALA A 329 2.69 2.51 -23.33
C ALA A 329 3.14 1.33 -22.44
N GLY A 330 4.29 0.71 -22.74
CA GLY A 330 4.93 -0.26 -21.84
C GLY A 330 5.68 0.43 -20.71
N VAL A 331 6.82 1.04 -21.06
CA VAL A 331 7.65 1.82 -20.15
C VAL A 331 7.93 3.18 -20.81
N CYS A 332 7.83 4.26 -20.03
CA CYS A 332 8.21 5.60 -20.43
C CYS A 332 9.22 6.14 -19.41
N VAL A 333 10.27 6.80 -19.90
CA VAL A 333 11.28 7.45 -19.06
C VAL A 333 11.29 8.92 -19.42
N ASN A 334 11.16 9.77 -18.42
CA ASN A 334 11.37 11.21 -18.55
C ASN A 334 12.51 11.60 -17.62
N ASP A 335 13.63 11.93 -18.25
CA ASP A 335 14.77 12.49 -17.53
C ASP A 335 14.52 13.98 -17.31
N GLY A 336 14.44 14.38 -16.04
CA GLY A 336 14.33 15.78 -15.64
C GLY A 336 15.64 16.56 -15.82
N TYR A 337 16.70 15.92 -16.31
CA TYR A 337 17.99 16.53 -16.56
C TYR A 337 17.94 17.52 -17.73
N VAL A 338 17.85 18.81 -17.37
CA VAL A 338 18.43 19.87 -18.19
C VAL A 338 19.67 20.39 -17.47
N SER A 339 20.85 19.87 -17.82
CA SER A 339 22.03 20.74 -17.75
C SER A 339 21.67 22.00 -18.52
N HIS A 340 21.94 23.19 -17.98
CA HIS A 340 21.81 24.46 -18.72
C HIS A 340 22.17 24.25 -20.21
N GLY A 341 21.18 24.28 -21.12
CA GLY A 341 21.39 24.10 -22.57
C GLY A 341 20.55 23.06 -23.31
N ALA A 342 19.73 22.23 -22.66
CA ALA A 342 18.96 21.17 -23.34
C ALA A 342 17.64 21.62 -24.02
N MET A 343 17.68 22.71 -24.80
CA MET A 343 16.72 22.92 -25.91
C MET A 343 17.23 22.32 -27.24
N ASP A 344 18.29 21.52 -27.21
CA ASP A 344 18.91 20.87 -28.39
C ASP A 344 18.70 19.34 -28.46
N GLY A 345 17.77 18.80 -27.66
CA GLY A 345 17.39 17.38 -27.66
C GLY A 345 16.47 16.96 -28.81
N GLY A 346 16.52 17.66 -29.94
CA GLY A 346 15.64 17.47 -31.08
C GLY A 346 16.31 17.86 -32.40
N ASN A 347 17.52 17.35 -32.66
CA ASN A 347 18.04 17.21 -34.02
C ASN A 347 19.29 16.31 -34.05
N ARG A 348 19.07 15.00 -34.24
CA ARG A 348 19.97 14.12 -35.01
C ARG A 348 19.17 12.98 -35.65
N SER A 349 18.56 13.29 -36.80
CA SER A 349 18.57 12.47 -38.03
C SER A 349 18.15 13.35 -39.18
#